data_AF-X0WHV9-F1
#
_entry.id   AF-X0WHV9-F1
#
_cell.length_a   1.000
_cell.length_b   1.000
_cell.length_c   1.000
_cell.angle_alpha   90.00
_cell.angle_beta   90.00
_cell.angle_gamma   90.00
#
_symmetry.space_group_name_H-M   'P 1'
#
loop_
_entity.id
_entity.type
_entity.pdbx_description
1 polymer ?
#
loop_
_entity_poly.entity_id
_entity_poly.type
_entity_poly.pdbx_seq_one_letter_code
_entity_poly.pdbx_strand_id
1 'polypeptide(L)' 'MIYLGTSGFSYNDWVGPFYPSGMPKKEWLLYYAREFNAC' A
#
# COMPACT_ATOMS: atom_id res chain seq x y z
N MET A 1 -4.29 19.75 -10.11
CA MET A 1 -3.73 18.39 -9.99
C MET A 1 -4.51 17.68 -8.89
N ILE A 2 -5.01 16.46 -9.14
CA ILE A 2 -5.74 15.68 -8.14
C ILE A 2 -4.88 14.46 -7.79
N TYR A 3 -4.71 14.19 -6.50
CA TYR A 3 -3.98 13.03 -6.00
C TYR A 3 -4.94 12.16 -5.20
N LEU A 4 -4.88 10.85 -5.46
CA LEU A 4 -5.68 9.85 -4.77
C LEU A 4 -4.76 8.93 -3.96
N GLY A 5 -5.13 8.75 -2.71
CA GLY A 5 -4.44 7.92 -1.72
C GLY A 5 -5.40 7.56 -0.59
N THR A 6 -4.89 6.87 0.42
CA THR A 6 -5.60 6.46 1.63
C THR A 6 -5.05 7.23 2.83
N SER A 7 -5.52 7.00 4.06
CA SER A 7 -4.94 7.65 5.26
C SER A 7 -3.80 6.81 5.85
N GLY A 8 -2.82 6.44 5.02
CA GLY A 8 -1.75 5.50 5.34
C GLY A 8 -1.83 4.20 4.55
N PHE A 9 -0.75 3.42 4.60
CA PHE A 9 -0.57 2.20 3.81
C PHE A 9 -0.27 0.96 4.66
N SER A 10 0.07 1.10 5.94
CA SER A 10 0.59 0.00 6.78
C SER A 10 -0.50 -0.76 7.55
N TYR A 11 -1.49 -1.31 6.84
CA TYR A 11 -2.57 -2.10 7.43
C TYR A 11 -2.35 -3.59 7.23
N ASN A 12 -2.41 -4.40 8.31
CA ASN A 12 -2.25 -5.85 8.19
C ASN A 12 -3.44 -6.51 7.48
N ASP A 13 -4.64 -5.91 7.58
CA ASP A 13 -5.86 -6.43 6.95
C ASP A 13 -5.80 -6.36 5.43
N TRP A 14 -4.84 -5.61 4.88
CA TRP A 14 -4.59 -5.51 3.44
C TRP A 14 -3.74 -6.67 2.92
N VAL A 15 -3.16 -7.50 3.79
CA VAL A 15 -2.45 -8.72 3.38
C VAL A 15 -3.45 -9.77 2.90
N GLY A 16 -3.32 -10.17 1.64
CA GLY A 16 -4.27 -11.00 0.91
C GLY A 16 -5.04 -10.18 -0.13
N PRO A 17 -5.90 -9.23 0.29
CA PRO A 17 -6.69 -8.42 -0.64
C PRO A 17 -5.87 -7.44 -1.50
N PHE A 18 -4.81 -6.86 -0.96
CA PHE A 18 -4.00 -5.84 -1.63
C PHE A 18 -2.51 -6.18 -1.64
N TYR A 19 -1.92 -6.47 -0.47
CA TYR A 19 -0.56 -6.96 -0.37
C TYR A 19 -0.50 -8.47 -0.57
N PRO A 20 0.40 -8.99 -1.41
CA PRO A 20 0.62 -10.43 -1.53
C PRO A 20 0.93 -11.09 -0.17
N SER A 21 0.38 -12.29 0.05
CA SER A 21 0.64 -13.09 1.25
C SER A 21 2.13 -13.39 1.38
N GLY A 22 2.73 -12.99 2.52
CA GLY A 22 4.16 -13.17 2.79
C GLY A 22 5.06 -12.02 2.32
N MET A 23 4.50 -10.94 1.75
CA MET A 23 5.28 -9.76 1.39
C MET A 23 5.88 -9.08 2.64
N PRO A 24 7.20 -8.81 2.67
CA PRO A 24 7.83 -8.08 3.77
C PRO A 24 7.24 -6.67 3.93
N LYS A 25 6.93 -6.25 5.17
CA LYS A 25 6.37 -4.92 5.47
C LYS A 25 7.20 -3.76 4.92
N LYS A 26 8.52 -3.92 4.84
CA LYS A 26 9.44 -2.93 4.25
C LYS A 26 9.16 -2.63 2.77
N GLU A 27 8.51 -3.56 2.06
CA GLU A 27 8.17 -3.43 0.63
C GLU A 27 6.78 -2.85 0.41
N TRP A 28 5.94 -2.76 1.46
CA TRP A 28 4.56 -2.29 1.34
C TRP A 28 4.47 -0.86 0.82
N LEU A 29 5.35 0.04 1.27
CA LEU A 29 5.39 1.41 0.76
C LEU A 29 5.71 1.45 -0.73
N LEU A 30 6.69 0.67 -1.17
CA LEU A 30 7.08 0.61 -2.58
C LEU A 30 5.96 0.03 -3.44
N TYR A 31 5.26 -0.98 -2.94
CA TYR A 31 4.12 -1.58 -3.62
C TYR A 31 2.94 -0.60 -3.70
N TYR A 32 2.59 0.03 -2.58
CA TYR A 32 1.53 1.01 -2.49
C TYR A 32 1.77 2.22 -3.41
N ALA A 33 3.00 2.74 -3.46
CA ALA A 33 3.39 3.88 -4.30
C ALA A 33 3.35 3.60 -5.82
N ARG A 34 3.19 2.34 -6.24
CA ARG A 34 2.95 1.99 -7.66
C ARG A 34 1.50 2.21 -8.07
N GLU A 35 0.59 2.03 -7.12
CA GLU A 35 -0.86 2.11 -7.34
C GLU A 35 -1.42 3.50 -6.96
N PHE A 36 -0.86 4.12 -5.93
CA PHE A 36 -1.30 5.41 -5.40
C PHE A 36 -0.16 6.44 -5.36
N ASN A 37 -0.50 7.68 -5.70
CA ASN A 37 0.46 8.79 -5.76
C ASN A 37 0.40 9.71 -4.53
N ALA A 38 -0.32 9.31 -3.48
CA ALA A 38 -0.43 10.02 -2.21
C ALA A 38 -0.65 9.01 -1.06
N CYS A 39 -0.27 9.40 0.15
CA CYS A 39 -0.31 8.57 1.36
C CYS A 39 -1.42 8.97 2.34
#